data_AF-G5Q1H9-F1
#
_entry.id   AF-G5Q1H9-F1
#
_cell.length_a   1.000
_cell.length_b   1.000
_cell.length_c   1.000
_cell.angle_alpha   90.00
_cell.angle_beta   90.00
_cell.angle_gamma   90.00
#
_symmetry.space_group_name_H-M   'P 1'
#
loop_
_entity.id
_entity.type
_entity.pdbx_description
1 polymer ?
#
loop_
_entity_poly.entity_id
_entity_poly.type
_entity_poly.pdbx_seq_one_letter_code
_entity_poly.pdbx_strand_id
1 'polypeptide(L)'
;MDCIVVKIRQNDSVINKTVFLALGINTEGQKALPGRWLTENEGATFWLNVLVELKNRGFQDILIACVDGLKDFPDAINSVYPQTHIQLCIIHIVRSSLKYVSWKDYKAVTSGLKTVYRRGGADDAECVRGRV
;
A
#
# COMPACT_ATOMS: atom_id res chain seq x y z
N MET A 1 3.01 -0.90 0.76
CA MET A 1 2.76 -2.29 1.22
C MET A 1 1.54 -2.82 0.49
N ASP A 2 1.49 -4.10 0.14
CA ASP A 2 0.24 -4.74 -0.34
C ASP A 2 -0.06 -6.00 0.48
N CYS A 3 -1.28 -6.50 0.41
CA CYS A 3 -1.67 -7.72 1.09
C CYS A 3 -2.50 -8.65 0.20
N ILE A 4 -2.39 -9.94 0.48
CA ILE A 4 -3.22 -10.98 -0.13
C ILE A 4 -3.79 -11.87 0.96
N VAL A 5 -5.09 -12.14 0.88
CA VAL A 5 -5.76 -13.09 1.77
C VAL A 5 -5.67 -14.47 1.15
N VAL A 6 -5.11 -15.42 1.91
CA VAL A 6 -4.94 -16.82 1.50
C VAL A 6 -5.67 -17.74 2.46
N LYS A 7 -6.22 -18.83 1.94
CA LYS A 7 -6.78 -19.91 2.75
C LYS A 7 -5.68 -20.87 3.15
N ILE A 8 -5.52 -21.09 4.45
CA ILE A 8 -4.55 -22.05 4.99
C ILE A 8 -5.22 -23.03 5.93
N ARG A 9 -4.68 -24.25 5.99
CA ARG A 9 -5.12 -25.26 6.95
C ARG A 9 -4.34 -25.09 8.25
N GLN A 10 -5.04 -24.88 9.35
CA GLN A 10 -4.48 -24.75 10.69
C GLN A 10 -5.43 -25.43 11.69
N ASN A 11 -4.90 -26.31 12.55
CA ASN A 11 -5.66 -27.04 13.57
C ASN A 11 -6.94 -27.68 13.00
N ASP A 12 -6.78 -28.47 11.94
CA ASP A 12 -7.85 -29.16 11.19
C ASP A 12 -8.93 -28.29 10.54
N SER A 13 -8.80 -26.97 10.63
CA SER A 13 -9.73 -26.01 10.01
C SER A 13 -9.06 -25.22 8.89
N VAL A 14 -9.84 -24.79 7.90
CA VAL A 14 -9.37 -23.86 6.86
C VAL A 14 -9.75 -22.45 7.28
N ILE A 15 -8.74 -21.62 7.52
CA ILE A 15 -8.91 -20.22 7.93
C ILE A 15 -8.30 -19.27 6.90
N ASN A 16 -8.84 -18.05 6.84
CA ASN A 16 -8.25 -16.97 6.05
C ASN A 16 -7.11 -16.33 6.85
N LYS A 17 -5.94 -16.17 6.24
CA LYS A 17 -4.86 -15.34 6.78
C LYS A 17 -4.42 -14.29 5.78
N THR A 18 -4.03 -13.14 6.31
CA THR A 18 -3.48 -12.05 5.51
C THR A 18 -1.96 -12.21 5.41
N VAL A 19 -1.47 -12.17 4.18
CA VAL A 19 -0.05 -12.11 3.87
C VAL A 19 0.29 -10.71 3.40
N PHE A 20 1.12 -10.03 4.16
CA PHE A 20 1.67 -8.73 3.81
C PHE A 20 2.93 -8.85 3.00
N LEU A 21 3.06 -8.01 1.98
CA LEU A 21 4.16 -7.98 1.02
C LEU A 21 4.77 -6.58 0.98
N ALA A 22 6.05 -6.50 1.30
CA ALA A 22 6.85 -5.31 1.03
C ALA A 22 7.47 -5.47 -0.36
N LEU A 23 7.07 -4.61 -1.29
CA LEU A 23 7.68 -4.47 -2.61
C LEU A 23 8.44 -3.14 -2.63
N GLY A 24 9.72 -3.20 -3.01
CA GLY A 24 10.60 -2.04 -3.04
C GLY A 24 11.32 -1.92 -4.38
N ILE A 25 11.76 -0.71 -4.68
CA ILE A 25 12.63 -0.40 -5.82
C ILE A 25 13.84 0.34 -5.26
N ASN A 26 15.06 -0.09 -5.62
CA ASN A 26 16.27 0.60 -5.21
C ASN A 26 16.59 1.78 -6.16
N THR A 27 17.63 2.54 -5.83
CA THR A 27 18.09 3.69 -6.63
C THR A 27 18.58 3.31 -8.03
N GLU A 28 18.92 2.05 -8.26
CA GLU A 28 19.29 1.49 -9.57
C GLU A 28 18.07 1.05 -10.39
N GLY A 29 16.84 1.23 -9.86
CA GLY A 29 15.60 0.86 -10.53
C GLY A 29 15.27 -0.64 -10.44
N GLN A 30 16.01 -1.42 -9.66
CA GLN A 30 15.79 -2.84 -9.49
C GLN A 30 14.64 -3.08 -8.48
N LYS A 31 13.67 -3.89 -8.90
CA LYS A 31 12.56 -4.33 -8.06
C LYS A 31 12.99 -5.48 -7.17
N ALA A 32 12.61 -5.42 -5.91
CA ALA A 32 12.80 -6.50 -4.96
C ALA A 32 11.53 -6.71 -4.13
N LEU A 33 11.43 -7.89 -3.51
CA LEU A 33 10.47 -8.20 -2.46
C LEU A 33 11.22 -8.27 -1.11
N PRO A 34 11.45 -7.14 -0.43
CA PRO A 34 12.15 -7.12 0.85
C PRO A 34 11.59 -8.07 1.90
N GLY A 35 10.28 -8.34 1.93
CA GLY A 35 9.75 -9.27 2.93
C GLY A 35 8.31 -9.65 2.72
N ARG A 36 7.93 -10.67 3.48
CA ARG A 36 6.58 -11.23 3.51
C ARG A 36 6.22 -11.67 4.93
N TRP A 37 5.09 -11.22 5.43
CA TRP A 37 4.66 -11.48 6.80
C TRP A 37 3.25 -12.07 6.82
N LEU A 38 3.09 -13.19 7.52
CA LEU A 38 1.80 -13.80 7.78
C LEU A 38 1.34 -13.33 9.16
N THR A 39 0.17 -12.71 9.25
CA THR A 39 -0.38 -12.29 10.54
C THR A 39 -1.88 -12.56 10.62
N GLU A 40 -2.35 -12.72 11.85
CA GLU A 40 -3.78 -12.76 12.19
C GLU A 40 -4.29 -11.37 12.64
N ASN A 41 -3.39 -10.48 13.08
CA ASN A 41 -3.73 -9.14 13.58
C ASN A 41 -2.91 -8.05 12.88
N GLU A 42 -3.60 -6.97 12.52
CA GLU A 42 -3.04 -5.76 11.94
C GLU A 42 -3.11 -4.65 13.00
N GLY A 43 -1.97 -4.26 13.55
CA GLY A 43 -1.91 -3.20 14.57
C GLY A 43 -0.55 -2.53 14.64
N ALA A 44 -0.46 -1.41 15.34
CA ALA A 44 0.76 -0.60 15.47
C ALA A 44 2.02 -1.44 15.78
N THR A 45 1.94 -2.35 16.74
CA THR A 45 3.06 -3.22 17.14
C THR A 45 3.55 -4.12 16.01
N PHE A 46 2.63 -4.65 15.19
CA PHE A 46 2.99 -5.47 14.04
C PHE A 46 3.79 -4.66 13.02
N TRP A 47 3.30 -3.46 12.68
CA TRP A 47 3.97 -2.58 11.72
C TRP A 47 5.35 -2.13 12.19
N LEU A 48 5.48 -1.80 13.47
CA LEU A 48 6.77 -1.46 14.06
C LEU A 48 7.76 -2.62 13.93
N ASN A 49 7.34 -3.84 14.25
CA ASN A 49 8.19 -5.03 14.13
C ASN A 49 8.64 -5.27 12.69
N VAL A 50 7.74 -5.13 11.71
CA VAL A 50 8.07 -5.25 10.27
C VAL A 50 9.14 -4.24 9.86
N LEU A 51 9.00 -2.98 10.28
CA LEU A 51 9.91 -1.90 9.90
C LEU A 51 11.28 -2.03 10.58
N VAL A 52 11.30 -2.44 11.85
CA VAL A 52 12.53 -2.73 12.60
C VAL A 52 13.25 -3.94 11.99
N GLU A 53 12.53 -4.98 11.58
CA GLU A 53 13.13 -6.13 10.88
C GLU A 53 13.82 -5.69 9.59
N LEU A 54 13.15 -4.86 8.77
CA LEU A 54 13.76 -4.31 7.55
C LEU A 54 15.02 -3.52 7.86
N LYS A 55 15.00 -2.70 8.92
CA LYS A 55 16.16 -1.90 9.35
C LYS A 55 17.34 -2.78 9.74
N ASN A 56 17.08 -3.82 10.54
CA ASN A 56 18.08 -4.79 10.96
C ASN A 56 18.65 -5.60 9.80
N ARG A 57 17.91 -5.71 8.69
CA ARG A 57 18.36 -6.36 7.45
C ARG A 57 19.14 -5.42 6.51
N GLY A 58 19.43 -4.19 6.95
CA GLY A 58 20.27 -3.25 6.23
C GLY A 58 19.52 -2.20 5.41
N PHE A 59 18.18 -2.12 5.52
CA PHE A 59 17.45 -0.98 4.96
C PHE A 59 17.74 0.24 5.82
N GLN A 60 18.67 1.08 5.37
CA GLN A 60 19.08 2.26 6.14
C GLN A 60 18.06 3.38 6.04
N ASP A 61 17.48 3.58 4.85
CA ASP A 61 16.53 4.63 4.60
C ASP A 61 15.46 4.21 3.58
N ILE A 62 14.29 4.83 3.67
CA ILE A 62 13.17 4.66 2.75
C ILE A 62 12.77 6.06 2.31
N LEU A 63 13.09 6.42 1.05
CA LEU A 63 12.78 7.76 0.55
C LEU A 63 11.27 8.02 0.47
N ILE A 64 10.52 7.02 -0.04
CA ILE A 64 9.08 7.11 -0.25
C ILE A 64 8.41 5.81 0.18
N ALA A 65 7.41 5.90 1.04
CA ALA A 65 6.55 4.78 1.42
C ALA A 65 5.13 4.98 0.90
N CYS A 66 4.72 4.13 -0.04
CA CYS A 66 3.34 4.06 -0.52
C CYS A 66 2.50 3.15 0.39
N VAL A 67 1.55 3.73 1.12
CA VAL A 67 0.67 3.04 2.08
C VAL A 67 -0.78 3.07 1.62
N ASP A 68 -1.59 2.12 2.06
CA ASP A 68 -3.00 1.94 1.68
C ASP A 68 -3.98 2.76 2.54
N GLY A 69 -3.49 3.56 3.49
CA GLY A 69 -4.30 4.41 4.36
C GLY A 69 -4.62 3.79 5.73
N LEU A 70 -3.93 2.71 6.11
CA LEU A 70 -4.00 2.17 7.48
C LEU A 70 -3.58 3.21 8.52
N LYS A 71 -4.37 3.34 9.59
CA LYS A 71 -4.23 4.41 10.58
C LYS A 71 -2.88 4.40 11.30
N ASP A 72 -2.43 3.23 11.76
CA ASP A 72 -1.26 3.12 12.63
C ASP A 72 0.06 2.95 11.86
N PHE A 73 -0.01 2.72 10.54
CA PHE A 73 1.17 2.41 9.75
C PHE A 73 2.06 3.64 9.48
N PRO A 74 1.52 4.83 9.14
CA PRO A 74 2.30 6.06 9.03
C PRO A 74 3.09 6.40 10.29
N ASP A 75 2.48 6.25 11.47
CA ASP A 75 3.14 6.53 12.75
C ASP A 75 4.30 5.56 13.01
N ALA A 76 4.12 4.27 12.69
CA ALA A 76 5.20 3.28 12.77
C ALA A 76 6.35 3.61 11.80
N ILE A 77 6.06 4.04 10.57
CA ILE A 77 7.07 4.47 9.59
C ILE A 77 7.87 5.65 10.13
N ASN A 78 7.18 6.69 10.60
CA ASN A 78 7.83 7.89 11.15
C ASN A 78 8.71 7.60 12.36
N SER A 79 8.36 6.58 13.16
CA SER A 79 9.16 6.15 14.31
C SER A 79 10.48 5.47 13.90
N VAL A 80 10.50 4.70 12.81
CA VAL A 80 11.69 3.92 12.39
C VAL A 80 12.53 4.63 11.33
N TYR A 81 11.86 5.34 10.41
CA TYR A 81 12.40 6.03 9.25
C TYR A 81 11.83 7.46 9.15
N PRO A 82 12.26 8.38 10.02
CA PRO A 82 11.63 9.69 10.18
C PRO A 82 11.75 10.63 8.98
N GLN A 83 12.63 10.32 8.02
CA GLN A 83 12.81 11.10 6.78
C GLN A 83 11.97 10.56 5.61
N THR A 84 11.18 9.50 5.83
CA THR A 84 10.37 8.89 4.78
C THR A 84 9.23 9.81 4.36
N HIS A 85 9.10 10.06 3.07
CA HIS A 85 7.88 10.65 2.53
C HIS A 85 6.77 9.61 2.42
N ILE A 86 5.73 9.76 3.22
CA ILE A 86 4.58 8.87 3.21
C ILE A 86 3.55 9.38 2.20
N GLN A 87 3.15 8.51 1.28
CA GLN A 87 2.10 8.80 0.29
C GLN A 87 1.05 7.68 0.29
N LEU A 88 -0.21 8.05 0.06
CA LEU A 88 -1.25 7.09 -0.25
C LEU A 88 -0.99 6.43 -1.60
N CYS A 89 -1.05 5.11 -1.63
CA CYS A 89 -0.86 4.31 -2.83
C CYS A 89 -2.04 4.49 -3.78
N ILE A 90 -1.79 5.13 -4.92
CA ILE A 90 -2.79 5.34 -5.98
C ILE A 90 -3.41 4.01 -6.43
N ILE A 91 -2.64 2.92 -6.47
CA ILE A 91 -3.16 1.60 -6.86
C ILE A 91 -4.20 1.10 -5.85
N HIS A 92 -3.99 1.28 -4.54
CA HIS A 92 -4.98 0.92 -3.53
C HIS A 92 -6.22 1.80 -3.63
N ILE A 93 -6.07 3.11 -3.86
CA ILE A 93 -7.20 4.02 -4.08
C ILE A 93 -8.02 3.57 -5.30
N VAL A 94 -7.37 3.38 -6.46
CA VAL A 94 -8.03 2.98 -7.71
C VAL A 94 -8.72 1.62 -7.53
N ARG A 95 -8.05 0.62 -6.93
CA ARG A 95 -8.66 -0.68 -6.65
C ARG A 95 -9.86 -0.56 -5.72
N SER A 96 -9.80 0.29 -4.70
CA SER A 96 -10.90 0.52 -3.78
C SER A 96 -12.10 1.17 -4.48
N SER A 97 -11.87 2.23 -5.25
CA SER A 97 -12.92 2.93 -6.01
C SER A 97 -13.62 2.03 -7.01
N LEU A 98 -12.87 1.19 -7.73
CA LEU A 98 -13.43 0.32 -8.77
C LEU A 98 -14.31 -0.83 -8.22
N LYS A 99 -14.28 -1.12 -6.91
CA LYS A 99 -15.17 -2.14 -6.29
C LYS A 99 -16.65 -1.79 -6.43
N TYR A 100 -16.97 -0.51 -6.58
CA TYR A 100 -18.34 0.00 -6.64
C TYR A 100 -18.81 0.28 -8.08
N VAL A 101 -17.96 0.00 -9.08
CA VAL A 101 -18.22 0.36 -10.48
C VAL A 101 -18.75 -0.86 -11.23
N SER A 102 -19.84 -0.67 -11.97
CA SER A 102 -20.39 -1.72 -12.82
C SER A 102 -19.43 -2.09 -13.96
N TRP A 103 -19.51 -3.32 -14.47
CA TRP A 103 -18.67 -3.73 -15.60
C TRP A 103 -18.87 -2.85 -16.85
N LYS A 104 -20.09 -2.35 -17.06
CA LYS A 104 -20.42 -1.47 -18.21
C LYS A 104 -19.62 -0.16 -18.15
N ASP A 105 -19.45 0.38 -16.96
CA ASP A 105 -18.80 1.68 -16.74
C ASP A 105 -17.30 1.57 -16.43
N TYR A 106 -16.82 0.35 -16.14
CA TYR A 106 -15.45 0.08 -15.71
C TYR A 106 -14.39 0.73 -16.59
N LYS A 107 -14.53 0.61 -17.92
CA LYS A 107 -13.58 1.19 -18.89
C LYS A 107 -13.59 2.72 -18.86
N ALA A 108 -14.78 3.33 -18.79
CA ALA A 108 -14.94 4.77 -18.77
C ALA A 108 -14.35 5.36 -17.48
N VAL A 109 -14.70 4.77 -16.32
CA VAL A 109 -14.21 5.21 -15.01
C VAL A 109 -12.69 5.02 -14.89
N THR A 110 -12.15 3.88 -15.32
CA THR A 110 -10.70 3.64 -15.27
C THR A 110 -9.93 4.64 -16.14
N SER A 111 -10.46 5.00 -17.31
CA SER A 111 -9.87 6.03 -18.17
C SER A 111 -9.88 7.41 -17.52
N GLY A 112 -11.00 7.77 -16.87
CA GLY A 112 -11.11 9.03 -16.12
C GLY A 112 -10.13 9.10 -14.95
N LEU A 113 -10.06 8.04 -14.13
CA LEU A 113 -9.12 7.94 -13.01
C LEU A 113 -7.66 8.05 -13.48
N LYS A 114 -7.34 7.46 -14.65
CA LYS A 114 -6.00 7.56 -15.25
C LYS A 114 -5.59 8.98 -15.60
N THR A 115 -6.55 9.81 -15.99
CA THR A 115 -6.29 11.23 -16.25
C THR A 115 -5.98 11.98 -14.95
N VAL A 116 -6.68 11.66 -13.86
CA VAL A 116 -6.50 12.34 -12.56
C VAL A 116 -5.07 12.23 -12.06
N TYR A 117 -4.50 11.02 -11.98
CA TYR A 117 -3.14 10.85 -11.46
C TYR A 117 -2.02 11.07 -12.49
N ARG A 118 -2.35 11.32 -13.76
CA ARG A 118 -1.38 11.70 -14.81
C ARG A 118 -1.22 13.20 -14.97
N ARG A 119 -2.15 14.00 -14.47
CA ARG A 119 -2.01 15.46 -14.47
C ARG A 119 -0.88 15.86 -13.52
N GLY A 120 0.01 16.74 -13.99
CA GLY A 120 1.07 17.32 -13.17
C GLY A 120 0.53 18.55 -12.45
N GLY A 121 0.58 18.57 -11.12
CA GLY A 121 0.15 19.71 -10.29
C GLY A 121 -0.98 19.37 -9.32
N ALA A 122 -0.86 19.80 -8.06
CA ALA A 122 -1.88 19.57 -7.03
C ALA A 122 -3.20 20.32 -7.32
N ASP A 123 -3.10 21.53 -7.88
CA ASP A 123 -4.24 22.40 -8.18
C ASP A 123 -5.16 21.85 -9.28
N ASP A 124 -4.59 21.08 -10.23
CA ASP A 124 -5.32 20.50 -11.37
C ASP A 124 -6.12 19.23 -11.01
N ALA A 125 -5.79 18.58 -9.89
CA ALA A 125 -6.44 17.36 -9.42
C ALA A 125 -7.73 17.66 -8.63
N GLU A 126 -7.79 18.79 -7.92
CA GLU A 126 -8.94 19.19 -7.12
C GLU A 126 -10.15 19.57 -7.99
N CYS A 127 -9.89 20.17 -9.16
CA CYS A 127 -10.91 20.53 -10.15
C CYS A 127 -11.78 19.34 -10.63
N VAL A 128 -11.24 18.11 -10.60
CA VAL A 128 -11.96 16.90 -11.06
C VAL A 128 -12.80 16.28 -9.94
N ARG A 129 -12.41 16.43 -8.67
CA ARG A 129 -13.18 15.90 -7.54
C ARG A 129 -14.58 16.51 -7.41
N GLY A 130 -14.78 17.73 -7.92
CA GLY A 130 -16.07 18.44 -7.89
C GLY A 130 -17.02 18.15 -9.07
N ARG A 131 -16.66 17.24 -10.00
CA ARG A 131 -17.48 16.93 -11.19
C ARG A 131 -17.99 15.48 -11.25
N VAL A 132 -17.81 14.69 -10.20
CA VAL A 132 -18.34 13.32 -10.09
C VAL A 132 -19.49 13.28 -9.10
#